data_AF-Q4SWY0-F1
#
_entry.id   AF-Q4SWY0-F1
#
_cell.length_a   1.000
_cell.length_b   1.000
_cell.length_c   1.000
_cell.angle_alpha   90.00
_cell.angle_beta   90.00
_cell.angle_gamma   90.00
#
_symmetry.space_group_name_H-M   'P 1'
#
loop_
_entity.id
_entity.type
_entity.pdbx_description
1 polymer ?
#
loop_
_entity_poly.entity_id
_entity_poly.type
_entity_poly.pdbx_seq_one_letter_code
_entity_poly.pdbx_strand_id
1 'polypeptide(L)'
;KLKVVVIDENLTVVHQNNVQFDSELPEFRTHGGVHVHGDGLTVTSPVLMWVKALDLLLDRLRRAGLNFSRVRALSGAGQQHGSVFWRTGASETLKNLDPEQDLHQLLQVCVCV
;
A
#
# COMPACT_ATOMS: atom_id res chain seq x y z
N LYS A 1 -7.13 6.10 -1.37
CA LYS A 1 -7.24 4.83 -2.13
C LYS A 1 -5.89 4.47 -2.74
N LEU A 2 -5.61 3.19 -2.95
CA LEU A 2 -4.49 2.68 -3.74
C LEU A 2 -5.04 2.06 -5.03
N LYS A 3 -4.39 2.26 -6.18
CA LYS A 3 -4.85 1.76 -7.48
C LYS A 3 -3.70 1.03 -8.19
N VAL A 4 -4.05 -0.02 -8.93
CA VAL A 4 -3.15 -0.70 -9.86
C VAL A 4 -3.79 -0.80 -11.23
N VAL A 5 -2.94 -0.72 -12.25
CA VAL A 5 -3.26 -1.02 -13.64
C VAL A 5 -2.17 -1.94 -14.15
N VAL A 6 -2.56 -3.05 -14.79
CA VAL A 6 -1.65 -3.94 -15.49
C VAL A 6 -1.85 -3.70 -16.98
N ILE A 7 -0.75 -3.42 -17.68
CA ILE A 7 -0.71 -3.20 -19.12
C ILE A 7 0.07 -4.33 -19.79
N ASP A 8 -0.38 -4.74 -20.98
CA ASP A 8 0.33 -5.68 -21.82
C ASP A 8 1.34 -4.99 -22.77
N GLU A 9 2.03 -5.79 -23.58
CA GLU A 9 2.98 -5.32 -24.59
C GLU A 9 2.37 -4.40 -25.66
N ASN A 10 1.04 -4.43 -25.84
CA ASN A 10 0.31 -3.58 -26.78
C ASN A 10 -0.21 -2.31 -26.12
N LEU A 11 0.25 -1.99 -24.91
CA LEU A 11 -0.20 -0.86 -24.09
C LEU A 11 -1.69 -0.92 -23.74
N THR A 12 -2.28 -2.12 -23.74
CA THR A 12 -3.68 -2.34 -23.41
C THR A 12 -3.82 -2.68 -21.94
N VAL A 13 -4.82 -2.09 -21.28
CA VAL A 13 -5.14 -2.41 -19.88
C VAL A 13 -5.79 -3.79 -19.82
N VAL A 14 -5.09 -4.75 -19.21
CA VAL A 14 -5.56 -6.14 -19.04
C VAL A 14 -6.15 -6.39 -17.65
N HIS A 15 -5.70 -5.65 -16.63
CA HIS A 15 -6.32 -5.66 -15.31
C HIS A 15 -6.30 -4.26 -14.70
N GLN A 16 -7.35 -3.95 -13.92
CA GLN A 16 -7.40 -2.77 -13.09
C GLN A 16 -8.05 -3.13 -11.75
N ASN A 17 -7.47 -2.66 -10.65
CA ASN A 17 -8.05 -2.85 -9.32
C ASN A 17 -7.73 -1.64 -8.43
N ASN A 18 -8.43 -1.50 -7.31
CA ASN A 18 -8.17 -0.47 -6.32
C ASN A 18 -8.63 -0.92 -4.93
N VAL A 19 -8.04 -0.31 -3.90
CA VAL A 19 -8.43 -0.43 -2.49
C VAL A 19 -8.84 0.95 -1.98
N GLN A 20 -10.10 1.08 -1.59
CA GLN A 20 -10.67 2.27 -0.96
C GLN A 20 -10.42 2.24 0.54
N PHE A 21 -9.64 3.19 1.04
CA PHE A 21 -9.12 3.15 2.41
C PHE A 21 -10.24 3.15 3.46
N ASP A 22 -11.17 4.11 3.41
CA ASP A 22 -12.18 4.26 4.46
C ASP A 22 -13.15 3.06 4.54
N SER A 23 -13.55 2.51 3.40
CA SER A 23 -14.54 1.42 3.36
C SER A 23 -13.92 0.03 3.55
N GLU A 24 -12.67 -0.16 3.16
CA GLU A 24 -12.03 -1.49 3.15
C GLU A 24 -10.99 -1.67 4.26
N LEU A 25 -10.54 -0.57 4.87
CA LEU A 25 -9.63 -0.55 6.02
C LEU A 25 -10.22 0.33 7.16
N PRO A 26 -11.50 0.10 7.55
CA PRO A 26 -12.21 0.97 8.50
C PRO A 26 -11.56 1.01 9.89
N GLU A 27 -10.74 0.01 10.24
CA GLU A 27 -9.99 -0.03 11.49
C GLU A 27 -9.01 1.14 11.67
N PHE A 28 -8.57 1.76 10.56
CA PHE A 28 -7.72 2.96 10.61
C PHE A 28 -8.51 4.25 10.84
N ARG A 29 -9.85 4.22 10.78
CA ARG A 29 -10.75 5.33 11.11
C ARG A 29 -10.45 6.63 10.34
N THR A 30 -10.06 6.51 9.08
CA THR A 30 -9.83 7.67 8.21
C THR A 30 -11.12 8.18 7.59
N HIS A 31 -11.11 9.44 7.18
CA HIS A 31 -12.11 10.05 6.31
C HIS A 31 -11.40 10.67 5.12
N GLY A 32 -11.73 10.25 3.90
CA GLY A 32 -10.95 10.58 2.70
C GLY A 32 -9.53 9.96 2.71
N GLY A 33 -9.28 8.93 3.51
CA GLY A 33 -7.95 8.35 3.69
C GLY A 33 -7.00 9.15 4.60
N VAL A 34 -7.50 10.14 5.34
CA VAL A 34 -6.71 10.96 6.27
C VAL A 34 -7.37 11.08 7.64
N HIS A 35 -6.60 11.52 8.62
CA HIS A 35 -7.01 12.07 9.89
C HIS A 35 -6.77 13.57 9.87
N VAL A 36 -7.81 14.36 10.12
CA VAL A 36 -7.68 15.78 10.44
C VAL A 36 -7.65 15.88 11.96
N HIS A 37 -6.57 16.43 12.51
CA HIS A 37 -6.38 16.52 13.96
C HIS A 37 -7.20 17.66 14.55
N GLY A 38 -7.26 17.72 15.89
CA GLY A 38 -8.09 18.69 16.62
C GLY A 38 -7.70 20.16 16.40
N ASP A 39 -6.50 20.43 15.89
CA ASP A 39 -6.04 21.77 15.50
C ASP A 39 -6.63 22.25 14.16
N GLY A 40 -7.23 21.35 13.38
CA GLY A 40 -7.77 21.62 12.04
C GLY A 40 -6.70 21.91 10.97
N LEU A 41 -5.42 21.79 11.30
CA LEU A 41 -4.29 22.12 10.41
C LEU A 41 -3.47 20.87 10.08
N THR A 42 -3.30 19.98 11.06
CA THR A 42 -2.52 18.77 10.89
C THR A 42 -3.37 17.71 10.20
N VAL A 43 -2.88 17.21 9.07
CA VAL A 43 -3.51 16.15 8.28
C VAL A 43 -2.51 15.02 8.08
N THR A 44 -2.87 13.82 8.55
CA THR A 44 -2.00 12.63 8.48
C THR A 44 -2.73 11.44 7.89
N SER A 45 -1.99 10.46 7.38
CA SER A 45 -2.52 9.12 7.10
C SER A 45 -1.65 8.09 7.81
N PRO A 46 -2.22 7.03 8.40
CA PRO A 46 -1.41 5.96 8.97
C PRO A 46 -0.61 5.23 7.89
N VAL A 47 0.71 5.15 8.03
CA VAL A 47 1.58 4.49 7.04
C VAL A 47 1.21 3.01 6.87
N LEU A 48 0.90 2.32 7.97
CA LEU A 48 0.48 0.92 7.95
C LEU A 48 -0.83 0.68 7.19
N MET A 49 -1.69 1.70 7.04
CA MET A 49 -2.87 1.61 6.18
C MET A 49 -2.46 1.44 4.71
N TRP A 50 -1.43 2.16 4.26
CA TRP A 50 -0.92 2.04 2.89
C TRP A 50 -0.27 0.67 2.66
N VAL A 51 0.48 0.17 3.65
CA VAL A 51 1.08 -1.17 3.59
C VAL A 51 -0.01 -2.24 3.49
N LYS A 52 -1.02 -2.20 4.36
CA LYS A 52 -2.13 -3.16 4.31
C LYS A 52 -2.94 -3.06 3.02
N ALA A 53 -3.11 -1.85 2.48
CA ALA A 53 -3.76 -1.66 1.19
C ALA A 53 -2.98 -2.34 0.04
N LEU A 54 -1.64 -2.36 0.11
CA LEU A 54 -0.81 -3.05 -0.86
C LEU A 54 -1.00 -4.58 -0.77
N ASP A 55 -1.00 -5.16 0.43
CA ASP A 55 -1.29 -6.59 0.66
C ASP A 55 -2.64 -6.97 0.02
N LEU A 56 -3.70 -6.22 0.32
CA LEU A 56 -5.03 -6.45 -0.24
C LEU A 56 -5.06 -6.35 -1.77
N LEU A 57 -4.33 -5.38 -2.34
CA LEU A 57 -4.32 -5.16 -3.78
C LEU A 57 -3.58 -6.29 -4.53
N LEU A 58 -2.44 -6.74 -4.00
CA LEU A 58 -1.67 -7.85 -4.56
C LEU A 58 -2.46 -9.16 -4.49
N ASP A 59 -3.12 -9.43 -3.37
CA ASP A 59 -3.97 -10.60 -3.23
C ASP A 59 -5.17 -10.57 -4.19
N ARG A 60 -5.79 -9.40 -4.42
CA ARG A 60 -6.83 -9.25 -5.44
C ARG A 60 -6.34 -9.57 -6.85
N LEU A 61 -5.15 -9.10 -7.22
CA LEU A 61 -4.56 -9.42 -8.52
C LEU A 61 -4.29 -10.92 -8.65
N ARG A 62 -3.78 -11.57 -7.60
CA ARG A 62 -3.57 -13.02 -7.56
C ARG A 62 -4.90 -13.78 -7.74
N ARG A 63 -5.94 -13.42 -6.98
CA ARG A 63 -7.27 -14.04 -7.08
C ARG A 63 -7.95 -13.77 -8.42
N ALA A 64 -7.65 -12.64 -9.06
CA ALA A 64 -8.11 -12.33 -10.42
C ALA A 64 -7.35 -13.10 -11.51
N GLY A 65 -6.39 -13.97 -11.15
CA GLY A 65 -5.67 -14.82 -12.08
C GLY A 65 -4.50 -14.13 -12.79
N LEU A 66 -4.02 -12.98 -12.28
CA LEU A 66 -2.83 -12.34 -12.85
C LEU A 66 -1.63 -13.28 -12.72
N ASN A 67 -1.04 -13.66 -13.85
CA ASN A 67 0.24 -14.38 -13.84
C ASN A 67 1.40 -13.40 -13.61
N PHE A 68 1.82 -13.27 -12.35
CA PHE A 68 2.95 -12.41 -11.96
C PHE A 68 4.28 -12.78 -12.63
N SER A 69 4.46 -14.02 -13.12
CA SER A 69 5.68 -14.40 -13.86
C SER A 69 5.84 -13.66 -15.20
N ARG A 70 4.76 -13.01 -15.70
CA ARG A 70 4.78 -12.21 -16.93
C ARG A 70 5.08 -10.73 -16.69
N VAL A 71 5.08 -10.26 -15.45
CA VAL A 71 5.34 -8.86 -15.12
C VAL A 71 6.82 -8.57 -15.34
N ARG A 72 7.14 -7.73 -16.32
CA ARG A 72 8.53 -7.39 -16.69
C ARG A 72 9.11 -6.21 -15.91
N ALA A 73 8.26 -5.28 -15.52
CA ALA A 73 8.64 -4.07 -14.79
C ALA A 73 7.41 -3.54 -14.03
N LEU A 74 7.68 -2.74 -13.00
CA LEU A 74 6.67 -1.97 -12.29
C LEU A 74 7.17 -0.54 -12.11
N SER A 75 6.23 0.40 -12.11
CA SER A 75 6.45 1.79 -11.72
C SER A 75 5.23 2.24 -10.94
N GLY A 76 5.35 3.36 -10.22
CA GLY A 76 4.28 3.87 -9.38
C GLY A 76 4.37 5.37 -9.19
N ALA A 77 3.26 5.95 -8.74
CA ALA A 77 3.19 7.32 -8.30
C ALA A 77 2.62 7.34 -6.87
N GLY A 78 3.22 8.17 -6.02
CA GLY A 78 2.70 8.49 -4.70
C GLY A 78 2.08 9.88 -4.67
N GLN A 79 1.23 10.14 -3.68
CA GLN A 79 0.82 11.51 -3.39
C GLN A 79 2.06 12.38 -3.08
N GLN A 80 2.06 13.62 -3.56
CA GLN A 80 3.19 14.53 -3.37
C GLN A 80 3.28 15.02 -1.93
N HIS A 81 4.47 15.45 -1.51
CA HIS A 81 4.77 16.08 -0.19
C HIS A 81 4.60 15.20 1.06
N GLY A 82 3.91 14.06 0.97
CA GLY A 82 3.83 13.08 2.06
C GLY A 82 5.19 12.50 2.40
N SER A 83 5.48 12.36 3.69
CA SER A 83 6.74 11.82 4.21
C SER A 83 6.49 10.54 5.01
N VAL A 84 7.42 9.58 4.94
CA VAL A 84 7.44 8.36 5.75
C VAL A 84 8.71 8.33 6.57
N PHE A 85 8.56 8.16 7.88
CA PHE A 85 9.68 8.09 8.82
C PHE A 85 9.89 6.64 9.25
N TRP A 86 11.03 6.07 8.89
CA TRP A 86 11.41 4.71 9.24
C TRP A 86 12.16 4.67 10.56
N ARG A 87 11.85 3.67 11.37
CA ARG A 87 12.61 3.38 12.59
C ARG A 87 13.97 2.79 12.24
N THR A 88 14.98 3.09 13.06
CA THR A 88 16.27 2.40 13.00
C THR A 88 16.08 0.88 13.00
N GLY A 89 16.72 0.19 12.05
CA GLY A 89 16.59 -1.26 11.87
C GLY A 89 15.53 -1.70 10.84
N ALA A 90 14.62 -0.83 10.41
CA ALA A 90 13.59 -1.18 9.42
C ALA A 90 14.17 -1.69 8.09
N SER A 91 15.34 -1.18 7.69
CA SER A 91 16.04 -1.67 6.49
C SER A 91 16.41 -3.15 6.58
N GLU A 92 16.70 -3.67 7.77
CA GLU A 92 17.04 -5.08 7.95
C GLU A 92 15.80 -5.97 7.86
N THR A 93 14.67 -5.52 8.42
CA THR A 93 13.38 -6.19 8.24
C THR A 93 13.00 -6.27 6.76
N LEU A 94 13.17 -5.17 6.01
CA LEU A 94 12.86 -5.12 4.57
C LEU A 94 13.74 -6.04 3.72
N LYS A 95 14.98 -6.33 4.14
CA LYS A 95 15.86 -7.27 3.43
C LYS A 95 15.48 -8.73 3.67
N ASN A 96 14.87 -9.03 4.81
CA ASN A 96 14.59 -10.39 5.27
C ASN A 96 13.08 -10.63 5.44
N LEU A 97 12.27 -10.14 4.48
CA LEU A 97 10.83 -10.36 4.50
C LEU A 97 10.50 -11.86 4.33
N ASP A 98 9.58 -12.35 5.16
CA ASP A 98 9.03 -13.70 5.04
C ASP A 98 7.89 -13.71 4.01
N PRO A 99 8.00 -14.45 2.89
CA PRO A 99 6.96 -14.48 1.87
C PRO A 99 5.63 -15.10 2.33
N GLU A 100 5.62 -15.81 3.46
CA GLU A 100 4.42 -16.44 4.02
C GLU A 100 3.62 -15.50 4.95
N GLN A 101 4.08 -14.26 5.16
CA GLN A 101 3.43 -13.27 6.03
C GLN A 101 3.07 -11.99 5.27
N ASP A 102 2.00 -11.33 5.73
CA ASP A 102 1.59 -10.03 5.17
C ASP A 102 2.63 -8.95 5.49
N LEU A 103 2.87 -8.03 4.54
CA LEU A 103 3.77 -6.89 4.76
C LEU A 103 3.30 -6.05 5.95
N HIS A 104 1.99 -5.89 6.10
CA HIS A 104 1.40 -5.18 7.23
C HIS A 104 1.82 -5.77 8.58
N GLN A 105 1.95 -7.10 8.69
CA GLN A 105 2.39 -7.77 9.92
C GLN A 105 3.90 -7.58 10.15
N LEU A 106 4.71 -7.78 9.10
CA LEU A 106 6.17 -7.67 9.19
C LEU A 106 6.65 -6.24 9.49
N LEU A 107 5.92 -5.22 9.05
CA LEU A 107 6.34 -3.81 9.13
C LEU A 107 5.72 -3.03 10.30
N GLN A 108 4.93 -3.66 11.18
CA GLN A 108 4.24 -2.94 12.27
C GLN A 108 5.17 -2.11 13.16
N VAL A 109 6.38 -2.60 13.40
CA VAL A 109 7.38 -1.95 14.27
C VAL A 109 8.41 -1.12 13.50
N CYS A 110 8.28 -1.03 12.18
CA CYS A 110 9.27 -0.41 11.29
C CYS A 110 9.00 1.08 11.03
N VAL A 111 7.81 1.57 11.33
CA VAL A 111 7.42 2.97 11.09
C VAL A 111 7.35 3.75 12.40
N CYS A 112 7.81 5.00 12.37
CA CYS A 112 7.63 5.93 13.47
C CYS A 112 6.18 6.43 13.48
N VAL A 113 5.65 6.67 14.68
CA VAL A 113 4.35 7.31 14.91
C VAL A 113 4.54 8.82 14.94
#